data_AF-A0A1B7LNP9-F1
#
_entry.id   AF-A0A1B7LNP9-F1
#
_cell.length_a   1.000
_cell.length_b   1.000
_cell.length_c   1.000
_cell.angle_alpha   90.00
_cell.angle_beta   90.00
_cell.angle_gamma   90.00
#
_symmetry.space_group_name_H-M   'P 1'
#
loop_
_entity.id
_entity.type
_entity.pdbx_description
1 polymer ?
#
loop_
_entity_poly.entity_id
_entity_poly.type
_entity_poly.pdbx_seq_one_letter_code
_entity_poly.pdbx_strand_id
1 'polypeptide(L)'
;MLDTNDLLVAIKKASIDAVENIKPVNIVFGKIDSTSPLSVNVENKLTLSNEQLIMRDIFKVYELKCEVDGKVGVARLDLKLKPGDDVILFRIQGGQKYLILDRVVK
;
A
#
# COMPACT_ATOMS: atom_id res chain seq x y z
N MET A 1 32.05 -18.73 21.15
CA MET A 1 31.18 -19.67 21.88
C MET A 1 29.84 -18.96 21.97
N LEU A 2 28.74 -19.54 21.48
CA LEU A 2 27.42 -18.90 21.65
C LEU A 2 27.18 -18.75 23.15
N ASP A 3 26.80 -17.55 23.58
CA ASP A 3 26.47 -17.30 24.98
C ASP A 3 24.94 -17.34 25.19
N THR A 4 24.52 -17.28 26.46
CA THR A 4 23.10 -17.35 26.83
C THR A 4 22.29 -16.18 26.23
N ASN A 5 22.93 -15.04 25.95
CA ASN A 5 22.26 -13.91 25.30
C ASN A 5 21.98 -14.20 23.82
N ASP A 6 22.91 -14.83 23.11
CA ASP A 6 22.70 -15.25 21.72
C ASP A 6 21.50 -16.19 21.60
N LEU A 7 21.37 -17.14 22.53
CA LEU A 7 20.23 -18.05 22.59
C LEU A 7 18.92 -17.29 22.87
N LEU A 8 18.93 -16.33 23.80
CA LEU A 8 17.76 -15.54 24.16
C LEU A 8 17.30 -14.64 22.99
N VAL A 9 18.23 -14.09 22.22
CA VAL A 9 17.96 -13.33 20.99
C VAL A 9 17.38 -14.25 19.92
N ALA A 10 17.94 -15.45 19.72
CA ALA A 10 17.44 -16.42 18.74
C ALA A 10 16.01 -16.88 19.06
N ILE A 11 15.70 -17.15 20.34
CA ILE A 11 14.34 -17.53 20.78
C ILE A 11 13.35 -16.37 20.55
N LYS A 12 13.73 -15.13 20.90
CA LYS A 12 12.89 -13.95 20.65
C LYS A 12 12.61 -13.77 19.16
N LYS A 13 13.65 -13.90 18.32
CA LYS A 13 13.52 -13.79 16.88
C LYS A 13 12.63 -14.88 16.31
N ALA A 14 12.85 -16.15 16.67
CA ALA A 14 12.01 -17.26 16.25
C ALA A 14 10.54 -17.08 16.67
N SER A 15 10.29 -16.49 17.85
CA SER A 15 8.94 -16.20 18.33
C SER A 15 8.26 -15.09 17.51
N ILE A 16 8.98 -14.02 17.18
CA ILE A 16 8.48 -12.95 16.30
C ILE A 16 8.23 -13.50 14.90
N ASP A 17 9.19 -14.23 14.34
CA ASP A 17 9.10 -14.84 13.02
C ASP A 17 7.89 -15.80 12.94
N ALA A 18 7.66 -16.62 13.97
CA ALA A 18 6.50 -17.52 14.02
C ALA A 18 5.16 -16.76 14.02
N VAL A 19 5.08 -15.63 14.72
CA VAL A 19 3.87 -14.80 14.78
C VAL A 19 3.66 -14.03 13.47
N GLU A 20 4.73 -13.50 12.90
CA GLU A 20 4.70 -12.83 11.60
C GLU A 20 4.21 -13.80 10.50
N ASN A 21 4.70 -15.04 10.50
CA ASN A 21 4.29 -16.07 9.53
C ASN A 21 2.79 -16.49 9.63
N ILE A 22 2.06 -16.14 10.69
CA ILE A 22 0.62 -16.45 10.81
C ILE A 22 -0.24 -15.45 10.01
N LYS A 23 0.25 -14.23 9.74
CA LYS A 23 -0.49 -13.18 9.00
C LYS A 23 0.46 -12.42 8.06
N PRO A 24 0.84 -13.01 6.91
CA PRO A 24 1.91 -12.48 6.06
C PRO A 24 1.69 -11.03 5.61
N VAL A 25 0.43 -10.57 5.57
CA VAL A 25 0.03 -9.19 5.27
C VAL A 25 -1.17 -8.79 6.12
N ASN A 26 -1.15 -7.57 6.67
CA ASN A 26 -2.34 -6.96 7.27
C ASN A 26 -3.00 -6.00 6.27
N ILE A 27 -4.31 -6.14 6.12
CA ILE A 27 -5.14 -5.23 5.32
C ILE A 27 -5.61 -4.09 6.22
N VAL A 28 -5.38 -2.85 5.79
CA VAL A 28 -5.82 -1.64 6.49
C VAL A 28 -6.51 -0.70 5.51
N PHE A 29 -7.37 0.17 6.05
CA PHE A 29 -8.07 1.18 5.27
C PHE A 29 -7.54 2.57 5.62
N GLY A 30 -7.43 3.41 4.60
CA GLY A 30 -6.99 4.78 4.77
C GLY A 30 -7.69 5.73 3.83
N LYS A 31 -7.43 7.02 4.05
CA LYS A 31 -7.95 8.13 3.26
C LYS A 31 -6.79 8.95 2.73
N ILE A 32 -6.82 9.29 1.45
CA ILE A 32 -5.80 10.16 0.85
C ILE A 32 -5.95 11.58 1.40
N ASP A 33 -4.90 12.11 2.02
CA ASP A 33 -4.86 13.50 2.48
C ASP A 33 -4.30 14.43 1.38
N SER A 34 -3.21 14.02 0.75
CA SER A 34 -2.54 14.78 -0.32
C SER A 34 -1.88 13.85 -1.34
N THR A 35 -1.67 14.34 -2.57
CA THR A 35 -1.08 13.54 -3.68
C THR A 35 0.29 14.06 -4.13
N SER A 36 0.71 15.23 -3.68
CA SER A 36 2.04 15.80 -3.96
C SER A 36 2.47 16.73 -2.81
N PRO A 37 3.22 16.22 -1.80
CA PRO A 37 3.65 14.83 -1.63
C PRO A 37 2.47 13.90 -1.28
N LEU A 38 2.60 12.61 -1.60
CA LEU A 38 1.58 11.61 -1.29
C LEU A 38 1.50 11.39 0.24
N SER A 39 0.31 11.54 0.81
CA SER A 39 0.02 11.30 2.23
C SER A 39 -1.28 10.54 2.39
N VAL A 40 -1.29 9.55 3.28
CA VAL A 40 -2.47 8.71 3.56
C VAL A 40 -2.69 8.63 5.06
N ASN A 41 -3.89 8.97 5.50
CA ASN A 41 -4.33 8.76 6.87
C ASN A 41 -4.91 7.35 7.03
N VAL A 42 -4.35 6.55 7.92
CA VAL A 42 -4.81 5.20 8.24
C VAL A 42 -5.50 5.23 9.60
N GLU A 43 -6.76 4.77 9.63
CA GLU A 43 -7.59 4.61 10.84
C GLU A 43 -7.66 5.84 11.77
N ASN A 44 -7.50 7.07 11.25
CA ASN A 44 -7.48 8.33 12.03
C ASN A 44 -6.42 8.38 13.14
N LYS A 45 -5.37 7.56 13.04
CA LYS A 45 -4.34 7.43 14.08
C LYS A 45 -2.92 7.56 13.54
N LEU A 46 -2.73 7.25 12.26
CA LEU A 46 -1.41 7.17 11.63
C LEU A 46 -1.44 7.89 10.29
N THR A 47 -0.58 8.90 10.12
CA THR A 47 -0.35 9.53 8.82
C THR A 47 0.90 8.93 8.20
N LEU A 48 0.76 8.37 7.00
CA LEU A 48 1.85 7.80 6.22
C LEU A 48 2.35 8.81 5.21
N SER A 49 3.67 9.05 5.20
CA SER A 49 4.33 9.89 4.20
C SER A 49 4.72 9.09 2.96
N ASN A 50 5.14 9.79 1.90
CA ASN A 50 5.53 9.20 0.62
C ASN A 50 6.61 8.10 0.76
N GLU A 51 7.52 8.20 1.72
CA GLU A 51 8.59 7.23 1.95
C GLU A 51 8.08 5.89 2.49
N GLN A 52 6.93 5.91 3.18
CA GLN A 52 6.28 4.73 3.76
C GLN A 52 5.29 4.09 2.79
N LEU A 53 4.96 4.77 1.68
CA LEU A 53 3.95 4.33 0.73
C LEU A 53 4.59 3.75 -0.52
N ILE A 54 4.06 2.62 -0.96
CA ILE A 54 4.37 2.02 -2.25
C ILE A 54 3.13 2.21 -3.12
N MET A 55 3.25 3.08 -4.12
CA MET A 55 2.19 3.35 -5.09
C MET A 55 2.34 2.43 -6.29
N ARG A 56 1.24 1.80 -6.70
CA ARG A 56 1.20 1.01 -7.94
C ARG A 56 1.16 1.93 -9.16
N ASP A 57 1.77 1.49 -10.25
CA ASP A 57 1.78 2.21 -11.53
C ASP A 57 0.39 2.37 -12.17
N ILE A 58 -0.63 1.69 -11.65
CA ILE A 58 -2.02 1.80 -12.12
C ILE A 58 -2.64 3.19 -11.88
N PHE A 59 -2.13 3.95 -10.91
CA PHE A 59 -2.74 5.21 -10.48
C PHE A 59 -2.26 6.41 -11.30
N LYS A 60 -2.46 6.35 -12.62
CA LYS A 60 -2.07 7.40 -13.57
C LYS A 60 -3.14 7.61 -14.65
N VAL A 61 -2.90 8.59 -15.52
CA VAL A 61 -3.73 8.77 -16.71
C VAL A 61 -3.22 7.85 -17.81
N TYR A 62 -4.13 7.09 -18.41
CA TYR A 62 -3.88 6.27 -19.59
C TYR A 62 -4.58 6.90 -20.78
N GLU A 63 -3.89 6.91 -21.92
CA GLU A 63 -4.47 7.21 -23.22
C GLU A 63 -4.49 5.92 -24.03
N LEU A 64 -5.68 5.42 -24.31
CA LEU A 64 -5.91 4.15 -24.97
C LEU A 64 -6.50 4.43 -26.35
N LYS A 65 -5.90 3.83 -27.39
CA LYS A 65 -6.56 3.79 -28.70
C LYS A 65 -7.66 2.74 -28.65
N CYS A 66 -8.87 3.13 -28.94
CA CYS A 66 -10.05 2.27 -28.91
C CYS A 66 -10.79 2.38 -30.24
N GLU A 67 -11.31 1.25 -30.71
CA GLU A 67 -12.19 1.18 -31.87
C GLU A 67 -13.60 0.88 -31.39
N VAL A 68 -14.55 1.70 -31.81
CA VAL A 68 -15.99 1.51 -31.54
C VAL A 68 -16.72 1.70 -32.86
N ASP A 69 -17.46 0.68 -33.29
CA ASP A 69 -18.23 0.68 -34.55
C ASP A 69 -17.39 1.09 -35.78
N GLY A 70 -16.17 0.57 -35.89
CA GLY A 70 -15.25 0.84 -37.02
C GLY A 70 -14.60 2.23 -36.99
N LYS A 71 -14.83 3.03 -35.93
CA LYS A 71 -14.17 4.33 -35.73
C LYS A 71 -13.10 4.21 -34.66
N VAL A 72 -11.87 4.56 -35.01
CA VAL A 72 -10.75 4.61 -34.07
C VAL A 72 -10.72 5.99 -33.40
N GLY A 73 -10.75 5.98 -32.06
CA GLY A 73 -10.61 7.15 -31.21
C GLY A 73 -9.56 6.93 -30.11
N VAL A 74 -9.32 7.99 -29.33
CA VAL A 74 -8.47 7.92 -28.14
C VAL A 74 -9.36 8.12 -26.91
N ALA A 75 -9.44 7.10 -26.06
CA ALA A 75 -10.06 7.19 -24.75
C ALA A 75 -9.01 7.61 -23.72
N ARG A 76 -9.37 8.60 -22.89
CA ARG A 76 -8.56 9.05 -21.76
C ARG A 76 -9.16 8.49 -20.47
N LEU A 77 -8.39 7.63 -19.79
CA LEU A 77 -8.77 7.02 -18.52
C LEU A 77 -7.94 7.64 -17.39
N ASP A 78 -8.58 8.40 -16.51
CA ASP A 78 -7.92 9.04 -15.36
C ASP A 78 -8.10 8.21 -14.09
N LEU A 79 -7.05 7.46 -13.71
CA LEU A 79 -7.01 6.63 -12.51
C LEU A 79 -6.22 7.26 -11.36
N LYS A 80 -5.85 8.54 -11.45
CA LYS A 80 -5.10 9.20 -10.38
C LYS A 80 -5.90 9.16 -9.06
N LEU A 81 -5.16 8.95 -7.98
CA LEU A 81 -5.67 9.16 -6.62
C LEU A 81 -5.91 10.65 -6.40
N LYS A 82 -6.92 10.97 -5.60
CA LYS A 82 -7.30 12.35 -5.24
C LYS A 82 -7.46 12.48 -3.73
N PRO A 83 -7.20 13.67 -3.16
CA PRO A 83 -7.53 13.93 -1.76
C PRO A 83 -9.00 13.58 -1.46
N GLY A 84 -9.22 12.82 -0.40
CA GLY A 84 -10.53 12.32 -0.02
C GLY A 84 -10.85 10.89 -0.47
N ASP A 85 -10.09 10.30 -1.39
CA ASP A 85 -10.30 8.91 -1.82
C ASP A 85 -10.07 7.95 -0.64
N ASP A 86 -11.03 7.05 -0.39
CA ASP A 86 -10.85 5.90 0.50
C ASP A 86 -10.03 4.83 -0.24
N VAL A 87 -8.99 4.29 0.41
CA VAL A 87 -8.08 3.31 -0.17
C VAL A 87 -7.86 2.12 0.77
N ILE A 88 -7.58 0.97 0.17
CA ILE A 88 -7.18 -0.25 0.87
C ILE A 88 -5.68 -0.47 0.70
N LEU A 89 -4.99 -0.73 1.81
CA LEU A 89 -3.54 -0.90 1.84
C LEU A 89 -3.15 -2.24 2.44
N PHE A 90 -2.04 -2.77 1.94
CA PHE A 90 -1.34 -3.91 2.51
C PHE A 90 -0.14 -3.41 3.31
N ARG A 91 -0.15 -3.67 4.62
CA ARG A 91 1.00 -3.44 5.50
C ARG A 91 1.99 -4.59 5.35
N ILE A 92 3.21 -4.27 4.92
CA ILE A 92 4.31 -5.24 4.75
C ILE A 92 4.98 -5.48 6.11
N GLN A 93 5.25 -6.75 6.43
CA GLN A 93 5.93 -7.14 7.68
C GLN A 93 7.42 -6.78 7.68
N GLY A 94 8.01 -6.63 8.88
CA GLY A 94 9.41 -6.22 9.03
C GLY A 94 9.70 -4.74 8.75
N GLY A 95 8.69 -3.89 8.50
CA GLY A 95 8.89 -2.45 8.27
C GLY A 95 7.62 -1.59 8.39
N GLN A 96 7.77 -0.27 8.18
CA GLN A 96 6.66 0.68 8.09
C GLN A 96 6.33 1.00 6.63
N LYS A 97 6.21 -0.03 5.78
CA LYS A 97 5.84 0.14 4.37
C LYS A 97 4.43 -0.36 4.11
N TYR A 98 3.71 0.39 3.29
CA TYR A 98 2.31 0.14 2.95
C TYR A 98 2.14 0.21 1.44
N LEU A 99 1.65 -0.87 0.83
CA LEU A 99 1.29 -0.90 -0.58
C LEU A 99 -0.15 -0.46 -0.74
N ILE A 100 -0.39 0.59 -1.53
CA ILE A 100 -1.74 1.00 -1.92
C ILE A 100 -2.22 0.00 -2.99
N LEU A 101 -3.26 -0.77 -2.66
CA LEU A 101 -3.78 -1.80 -3.56
C LEU A 101 -4.79 -1.21 -4.54
N ASP A 102 -5.84 -0.56 -4.02
CA ASP A 102 -6.92 0.04 -4.81
C ASP A 102 -7.72 1.09 -3.99
N ARG A 103 -8.65 1.78 -4.67
CA ARG A 103 -9.70 2.61 -4.05
C ARG A 103 -10.85 1.73 -3.57
N VAL A 104 -11.48 2.14 -2.48
CA VAL A 104 -12.69 1.50 -1.96
C VAL A 104 -13.90 2.29 -2.43
N VAL A 105 -14.87 1.59 -3.01
CA VAL A 105 -16.18 2.14 -3.35
C VAL A 105 -17.18 1.68 -2.29
N LYS A 106 -17.92 2.62 -1.70
CA LYS A 106 -19.02 2.34 -0.78
C LYS A 106 -20.35 2.48 -1.48
#